data_AF-A0A2N3FHU4-F1
#
_entry.id   AF-A0A2N3FHU4-F1
#
_cell.length_a   1.000
_cell.length_b   1.000
_cell.length_c   1.000
_cell.angle_alpha   90.00
_cell.angle_beta   90.00
_cell.angle_gamma   90.00
#
_symmetry.space_group_name_H-M   'P 1'
#
loop_
_entity.id
_entity.type
_entity.pdbx_description
1 polymer ?
#
loop_
_entity_poly.entity_id
_entity_poly.type
_entity_poly.pdbx_seq_one_letter_code
_entity_poly.pdbx_strand_id
1 'polypeptide(L)' 'MTVVAQPIRSRFCAHCGAQGEPRIGFCSECGGPVCTKCGNTQHIQGDHKVMHDMCLKHGDNGQFSMIKFVR' A
#
# COMPACT_ATOMS: atom_id res chain seq x y z
N MET A 1 22.90 32.92 -10.82
CA MET A 1 22.69 31.54 -10.34
C MET A 1 21.20 31.26 -10.50
N THR A 2 20.80 30.68 -11.62
CA THR A 2 19.37 30.53 -11.97
C THR A 2 18.81 29.36 -11.17
N VAL A 3 17.97 29.65 -10.17
CA VAL A 3 17.24 28.63 -9.43
C VAL A 3 16.21 27.99 -10.37
N VAL A 4 16.54 26.79 -10.87
CA VAL A 4 15.58 25.94 -11.56
C VAL A 4 14.60 25.44 -10.50
N ALA A 5 13.53 26.19 -10.26
CA ALA A 5 12.35 25.69 -9.58
C ALA A 5 11.72 24.63 -10.48
N GLN A 6 12.27 23.41 -10.41
CA GLN A 6 11.70 22.24 -11.06
C GLN A 6 10.23 22.19 -10.61
N PRO A 7 9.27 21.97 -11.53
CA PRO A 7 7.89 21.82 -11.12
C PRO A 7 7.89 20.66 -10.12
N ILE A 8 7.57 20.98 -8.88
CA ILE A 8 7.07 20.01 -7.92
C ILE A 8 5.86 19.39 -8.62
N ARG A 9 6.11 18.36 -9.42
CA ARG A 9 5.08 17.48 -9.94
C ARG A 9 4.52 16.92 -8.66
N SER A 10 3.47 17.55 -8.15
CA SER A 10 2.68 17.09 -7.04
C SER A 10 2.33 15.66 -7.40
N ARG A 11 3.15 14.70 -6.95
CA ARG A 11 2.97 13.31 -7.30
C ARG A 11 1.86 12.86 -6.38
N PHE A 12 0.65 13.11 -6.83
CA PHE A 12 -0.53 12.58 -6.20
C PHE A 12 -0.50 11.06 -6.41
N CYS A 13 -0.77 10.32 -5.35
CA CYS A 13 -1.06 8.91 -5.49
C CYS A 13 -2.37 8.77 -6.26
N ALA A 14 -2.35 8.11 -7.42
CA ALA A 14 -3.58 7.88 -8.20
C ALA A 14 -4.61 7.00 -7.47
N HIS A 15 -4.19 6.29 -6.42
CA HIS A 15 -5.04 5.38 -5.65
C HIS A 15 -5.73 6.06 -4.46
N CYS A 16 -5.06 6.99 -3.76
CA CYS A 16 -5.62 7.64 -2.57
C CYS A 16 -5.63 9.18 -2.61
N GLY A 17 -5.04 9.78 -3.65
CA GLY A 17 -4.92 11.23 -3.78
C GLY A 17 -3.84 11.89 -2.93
N ALA A 18 -3.05 11.13 -2.16
CA ALA A 18 -2.02 11.71 -1.30
C ALA A 18 -0.94 12.46 -2.10
N GLN A 19 -0.68 13.73 -1.74
CA GLN A 19 0.26 14.61 -2.44
C GLN A 19 1.64 14.55 -1.81
N GLY A 20 2.67 14.27 -2.62
CA GLY A 20 4.07 14.39 -2.19
C GLY A 20 4.56 13.24 -1.31
N GLU A 21 3.77 12.18 -1.17
CA GLU A 21 4.17 11.00 -0.40
C GLU A 21 5.15 10.11 -1.19
N PRO A 22 6.20 9.59 -0.54
CA PRO A 22 7.10 8.66 -1.17
C PRO A 22 6.39 7.33 -1.48
N ARG A 23 6.77 6.73 -2.62
CA ARG A 23 6.33 5.36 -2.96
C ARG A 23 7.18 4.36 -2.20
N ILE A 24 6.54 3.41 -1.55
CA ILE A 24 7.20 2.38 -0.74
C ILE A 24 7.31 1.04 -1.46
N GLY A 25 6.55 0.85 -2.53
CA GLY A 25 6.56 -0.40 -3.30
C GLY A 25 5.40 -0.49 -4.28
N PHE A 26 5.09 -1.72 -4.67
CA PHE A 26 3.97 -2.05 -5.55
C PHE A 26 3.03 -2.98 -4.81
N CYS A 27 1.73 -2.77 -5.01
CA CYS A 27 0.70 -3.59 -4.41
C CYS A 27 0.78 -4.99 -5.02
N SER A 28 0.99 -6.01 -4.20
CA SER A 28 1.05 -7.39 -4.69
C SER A 28 -0.30 -7.89 -5.23
N GLU A 29 -1.41 -7.26 -4.85
CA GLU A 29 -2.76 -7.62 -5.33
C GLU A 29 -3.14 -6.92 -6.64
N CYS A 30 -3.02 -5.58 -6.70
CA CYS A 30 -3.47 -4.80 -7.86
C CYS A 30 -2.35 -4.41 -8.84
N GLY A 31 -1.09 -4.68 -8.49
CA GLY A 31 0.09 -4.28 -9.27
C GLY A 31 0.36 -2.77 -9.29
N GLY A 32 -0.51 -1.97 -8.67
CA GLY A 32 -0.41 -0.51 -8.66
C GLY A 32 0.68 0.02 -7.71
N PRO A 33 1.21 1.23 -7.95
CA PRO A 33 2.18 1.85 -7.04
C PRO A 33 1.54 2.19 -5.70
N VAL A 34 2.27 1.88 -4.62
CA VAL A 34 1.82 2.10 -3.24
C VAL A 34 2.61 3.23 -2.60
N CYS A 35 1.88 4.11 -1.91
CA CYS A 35 2.39 5.24 -1.17
C CYS A 35 2.41 4.95 0.34
N THR A 36 3.23 5.65 1.11
CA THR A 36 3.25 5.58 2.59
C THR A 36 1.90 5.81 3.26
N LYS A 37 1.00 6.60 2.64
CA LYS A 37 -0.35 6.89 3.18
C LYS A 37 -1.38 5.80 2.95
N CYS A 38 -1.22 5.04 1.87
CA CYS A 38 -2.23 4.12 1.36
C CYS A 38 -1.73 2.68 1.35
N GLY A 39 -0.53 2.47 1.85
CA GLY A 39 0.20 1.23 1.80
C GLY A 39 0.33 0.64 3.18
N ASN A 40 -0.06 -0.61 3.26
CA ASN A 40 0.15 -1.43 4.43
C ASN A 40 1.27 -2.42 4.12
N THR A 41 2.27 -2.47 5.01
CA THR A 41 3.36 -3.45 4.91
C THR A 41 2.98 -4.63 5.78
N GLN A 42 2.54 -5.71 5.14
CA GLN A 42 2.23 -6.95 5.82
C GLN A 42 3.47 -7.81 5.97
N HIS A 43 3.74 -8.20 7.21
CA HIS A 43 4.76 -9.19 7.56
C HIS A 43 4.07 -10.53 7.77
N ILE A 44 3.95 -11.32 6.70
CA ILE A 44 3.35 -12.66 6.78
C ILE A 44 4.44 -13.72 6.54
N GLN A 45 4.58 -14.67 7.47
CA GLN A 45 5.45 -15.85 7.35
C GLN A 45 6.86 -15.60 6.76
N GLY A 46 7.54 -14.55 7.25
CA GLY A 46 8.92 -14.23 6.84
C GLY A 46 9.05 -13.45 5.52
N ASP A 47 7.93 -13.10 4.88
CA ASP A 47 7.91 -12.30 3.65
C ASP A 47 7.33 -10.90 3.93
N HIS A 48 7.89 -9.88 3.28
CA HIS A 48 7.49 -8.48 3.43
C HIS A 48 6.68 -8.07 2.20
N LYS A 49 5.36 -8.01 2.31
CA LYS A 49 4.49 -7.66 1.18
C LYS A 49 3.87 -6.29 1.40
N VAL A 50 3.94 -5.45 0.37
CA VAL A 50 3.30 -4.14 0.36
C VAL A 50 2.01 -4.24 -0.44
N MET A 51 0.90 -3.79 0.15
CA MET A 51 -0.43 -3.80 -0.48
C MET A 51 -1.19 -2.54 -0.08
N HIS A 52 -2.19 -2.11 -0.87
CA HIS A 52 -3.06 -1.01 -0.44
C HIS A 52 -4.02 -1.46 0.66
N ASP A 53 -4.41 -0.60 1.59
CA ASP A 53 -5.37 -0.95 2.67
C ASP A 53 -6.71 -1.48 2.13
N MET A 54 -7.16 -0.91 1.00
CA MET A 54 -8.37 -1.38 0.31
C MET A 54 -8.14 -2.70 -0.44
N CYS A 55 -6.93 -2.96 -0.93
CA CYS A 55 -6.58 -4.23 -1.56
C CYS A 55 -6.37 -5.34 -0.53
N LEU A 56 -5.82 -5.00 0.63
CA LEU A 56 -5.66 -5.92 1.75
C LEU A 56 -7.01 -6.50 2.19
N LYS A 57 -8.07 -5.69 2.22
CA LYS A 57 -9.44 -6.15 2.52
C LYS A 57 -10.04 -7.06 1.45
N HIS A 58 -9.54 -7.03 0.21
CA HIS A 58 -10.00 -7.90 -0.87
C HIS A 58 -9.16 -9.17 -0.99
N GLY A 59 -7.85 -9.07 -0.74
CA GLY A 59 -6.91 -10.20 -0.72
C GLY A 59 -7.15 -11.15 0.46
N ASP A 60 -7.88 -10.70 1.49
CA ASP A 60 -8.40 -11.56 2.55
C ASP A 60 -9.64 -12.36 2.11
N ASN A 61 -9.45 -13.21 1.10
CA ASN A 61 -10.28 -14.41 0.94
C ASN A 61 -9.71 -15.59 1.74
N GLY A 62 -8.60 -15.35 2.46
CA GLY A 62 -7.92 -16.33 3.31
C GLY A 62 -8.43 -16.30 4.74
N GLN A 63 -9.62 -16.89 4.95
CA GLN A 63 -9.88 -17.77 6.10
C GLN A 63 -9.11 -17.40 7.39
N PHE A 64 -9.43 -16.28 8.06
CA PHE A 64 -9.24 -16.26 9.50
C PHE A 64 -10.19 -17.34 10.03
N SER A 65 -9.70 -18.57 10.13
CA SER A 65 -10.43 -19.64 10.79
C SER A 65 -10.73 -19.11 12.18
N MET A 66 -11.99 -18.72 12.41
CA MET A 66 -12.53 -18.57 13.74
C MET A 66 -12.05 -19.81 14.49
N ILE A 67 -11.19 -19.60 15.48
CA ILE A 67 -10.79 -20.67 16.40
C ILE A 67 -12.09 -21.09 17.05
N LYS A 68 -12.69 -22.16 16.53
CA LYS A 68 -13.95 -22.70 17.02
C LYS A 68 -13.60 -23.37 18.33
N PHE A 69 -13.73 -22.63 19.43
CA PHE A 69 -13.71 -23.18 20.78
C PHE A 69 -14.89 -24.14 20.88
N VAL A 70 -14.65 -25.42 20.55
CA VAL A 70 -15.58 -26.49 20.86
C VAL A 70 -15.50 -26.70 22.38
N ARG A 71 -16.66 -26.68 23.03
CA ARG A 71 -16.83 -26.93 24.46
C ARG A 71 -17.13 -28.40 24.68
#